data_AF-A0AAV2HNQ1-F1
#
_entry.id   AF-A0AAV2HNQ1-F1
#
_cell.length_a   1.000
_cell.length_b   1.000
_cell.length_c   1.000
_cell.angle_alpha   90.00
_cell.angle_beta   90.00
_cell.angle_gamma   90.00
#
_symmetry.space_group_name_H-M   'P 1'
#
loop_
_entity.id
_entity.type
_entity.pdbx_description
1 polymer ?
#
loop_
_entity_poly.entity_id
_entity_poly.type
_entity_poly.pdbx_seq_one_letter_code
_entity_poly.pdbx_strand_id
1 'polypeptide(L)'
;MSIHDIHSCSKILSQNIDLKQKLLSVKRKKDELEKQLAFVQKDQQQNTFPKPKCKNAAVQTDLKPWPLHRQTRPTKPEAQMVTEADITRTNKVLDMHSQLLKRYDKEVKLNMSYADTISELNLRLGETEQKLGEEKEKSIQFQRELIVARGQGSKSAEDPVLRDVVKERNKLAKENHKLKSELKGLDHNFFDEIEDLKFALLQSSKLNNEYEKTLQRMCSQFGVPYPNPEKILTKR
;
A
#
# COMPACT_ATOMS: atom_id res chain seq x y z
N MET A 1 -20.17 -21.29 2.98
CA MET A 1 -19.40 -20.66 1.89
C MET A 1 -20.17 -19.43 1.44
N SER A 2 -19.74 -18.26 1.92
CA SER A 2 -20.31 -16.98 1.53
C SER A 2 -19.87 -16.68 0.11
N ILE A 3 -20.79 -16.74 -0.84
CA ILE A 3 -20.56 -16.24 -2.20
C ILE A 3 -20.17 -14.78 -2.02
N HIS A 4 -18.92 -14.45 -2.32
CA HIS A 4 -18.42 -13.09 -2.15
C HIS A 4 -19.20 -12.21 -3.10
N ASP A 5 -19.74 -11.12 -2.55
CA ASP A 5 -20.52 -10.15 -3.29
C ASP A 5 -19.72 -9.67 -4.52
N ILE A 6 -20.34 -9.73 -5.70
CA ILE A 6 -19.71 -9.39 -6.99
C ILE A 6 -19.16 -7.95 -6.93
N HIS A 7 -19.81 -7.09 -6.13
CA HIS A 7 -19.38 -5.72 -5.88
C HIS A 7 -18.08 -5.63 -5.06
N SER A 8 -17.83 -6.59 -4.16
CA SER A 8 -16.58 -6.69 -3.40
C SER A 8 -15.40 -7.08 -4.30
N CYS A 9 -15.62 -8.03 -5.21
CA CYS A 9 -14.60 -8.43 -6.19
C CYS A 9 -14.25 -7.29 -7.15
N SER A 10 -15.24 -6.54 -7.64
CA SER A 10 -15.01 -5.37 -8.51
C SER A 10 -14.21 -4.26 -7.80
N LYS A 11 -14.54 -3.99 -6.53
CA LYS A 11 -13.84 -3.01 -5.70
C LYS A 11 -12.40 -3.42 -5.38
N ILE A 12 -12.15 -4.70 -5.13
CA ILE A 12 -10.79 -5.22 -4.92
C ILE A 12 -9.97 -5.16 -6.21
N LEU A 13 -10.61 -5.36 -7.37
CA LEU A 13 -9.95 -5.26 -8.68
C LEU A 13 -9.51 -3.82 -8.97
N SER A 14 -10.38 -2.83 -8.75
CA SER A 14 -10.04 -1.41 -8.95
C SER A 14 -8.94 -0.95 -8.00
N GLN A 15 -9.01 -1.35 -6.73
CA GLN A 15 -7.95 -1.08 -5.74
C GLN A 15 -6.61 -1.71 -6.15
N ASN A 16 -6.61 -2.91 -6.72
CA ASN A 16 -5.39 -3.54 -7.22
C ASN A 16 -4.79 -2.80 -8.43
N ILE A 17 -5.63 -2.27 -9.32
CA ILE A 17 -5.19 -1.47 -10.47
C ILE A 17 -4.53 -0.17 -9.98
N ASP A 18 -5.16 0.54 -9.03
CA ASP A 18 -4.61 1.76 -8.44
C ASP A 18 -3.28 1.51 -7.71
N LEU A 19 -3.19 0.42 -6.95
CA LEU A 19 -1.95 0.04 -6.26
C LEU A 19 -0.83 -0.27 -7.25
N LYS A 20 -1.12 -0.96 -8.37
CA LYS A 20 -0.14 -1.22 -9.43
C LYS A 20 0.36 0.07 -10.07
N GLN A 21 -0.53 1.04 -10.33
CA GLN A 21 -0.12 2.34 -10.87
C GLN A 21 0.74 3.14 -9.88
N LYS A 22 0.39 3.14 -8.58
CA LYS A 22 1.20 3.77 -7.53
C LYS A 22 2.58 3.12 -7.43
N LEU A 23 2.65 1.80 -7.50
CA LEU A 23 3.91 1.05 -7.43
C LEU A 23 4.82 1.37 -8.64
N LEU A 24 4.25 1.51 -9.84
CA LEU A 24 4.99 1.97 -11.02
C LEU A 24 5.53 3.39 -10.87
N SER A 25 4.73 4.32 -10.33
CA SER A 25 5.19 5.70 -10.05
C SER A 25 6.32 5.73 -9.02
N VAL A 26 6.21 4.95 -7.95
CA VAL A 26 7.25 4.85 -6.92
C VAL A 26 8.53 4.25 -7.52
N LYS A 27 8.41 3.23 -8.36
CA LYS A 27 9.56 2.62 -9.04
C LYS A 27 10.29 3.62 -9.93
N ARG A 28 9.56 4.40 -10.74
CA ARG A 28 10.18 5.47 -11.57
C ARG A 28 10.91 6.51 -10.73
N LYS A 29 10.32 6.94 -9.60
CA LYS A 29 10.97 7.89 -8.69
C LYS A 29 12.21 7.30 -8.03
N LYS A 30 12.16 6.02 -7.65
CA LYS A 30 13.31 5.30 -7.12
C LYS A 30 14.45 5.25 -8.15
N ASP A 31 14.16 4.85 -9.38
CA ASP A 31 15.15 4.74 -10.45
C ASP A 31 15.78 6.12 -10.77
N GLU A 32 14.98 7.19 -10.70
CA GLU A 32 15.45 8.57 -10.87
C GLU A 32 16.37 9.02 -9.71
N LEU A 33 15.98 8.73 -8.46
CA LEU A 33 16.82 9.03 -7.29
C LEU A 33 18.13 8.23 -7.29
N GLU A 34 18.09 6.97 -7.73
CA GLU A 34 19.30 6.14 -7.88
C GLU A 34 20.25 6.73 -8.94
N LYS A 35 19.73 7.27 -10.05
CA LYS A 35 20.54 7.98 -11.05
C LYS A 35 21.14 9.26 -10.49
N GLN A 36 20.36 10.05 -9.74
CA GLN A 36 20.85 11.28 -9.11
C GLN A 36 21.92 10.99 -8.06
N LEU A 37 21.75 9.93 -7.26
CA LEU A 37 22.77 9.45 -6.33
C LEU A 37 24.05 9.02 -7.05
N ALA A 38 23.93 8.24 -8.12
CA ALA A 38 25.07 7.81 -8.92
C ALA A 38 25.80 8.99 -9.57
N PHE A 39 25.06 10.03 -9.98
CA PHE A 39 25.63 11.27 -10.50
C PHE A 39 26.41 12.03 -9.42
N VAL A 40 25.81 12.27 -8.26
CA VAL A 40 26.45 12.96 -7.12
C VAL A 40 27.67 12.20 -6.61
N GLN A 41 27.62 10.86 -6.59
CA GLN A 41 28.72 10.03 -6.15
C GLN A 41 29.90 10.07 -7.15
N LYS A 42 29.63 10.14 -8.46
CA LYS A 42 30.65 10.36 -9.49
C LYS A 42 31.25 11.77 -9.41
N ASP A 43 30.42 12.78 -9.19
CA ASP A 43 30.88 14.17 -8.98
C ASP A 43 31.76 14.29 -7.73
N GLN A 44 31.45 13.56 -6.64
CA GLN A 44 32.32 13.50 -5.46
C GLN A 44 33.65 12.79 -5.73
N GLN A 45 33.69 11.77 -6.59
CA GLN A 45 34.93 11.08 -6.95
C GLN A 45 35.80 11.93 -7.89
N GLN A 46 35.19 12.64 -8.85
CA GLN A 46 35.88 13.54 -9.77
C GLN A 46 36.33 14.85 -9.11
N ASN A 47 35.56 15.39 -8.16
CA ASN A 47 35.94 16.54 -7.32
C ASN A 47 36.62 16.09 -6.02
N THR A 48 37.60 15.19 -6.10
CA THR A 48 38.57 14.98 -5.02
C THR A 48 39.59 16.14 -4.96
N PHE A 49 39.08 17.36 -4.77
CA PHE A 49 39.87 18.40 -4.13
C PHE A 49 39.96 18.08 -2.64
N PRO A 50 41.13 18.29 -2.00
CA PRO A 50 41.30 17.96 -0.60
C PRO A 50 40.27 18.75 0.21
N LYS A 51 39.39 18.04 0.93
CA LYS A 51 38.44 18.63 1.89
C LYS A 51 39.16 19.76 2.64
N PRO A 52 38.71 21.02 2.60
CA PRO A 52 39.14 21.96 3.60
C PRO A 52 38.69 21.36 4.92
N LYS A 53 39.64 21.02 5.78
CA LYS A 53 39.36 20.74 7.18
C LYS A 53 38.68 22.00 7.70
N CYS A 54 37.35 22.03 7.73
CA CYS A 54 36.61 22.93 8.58
C CYS A 54 37.06 22.59 10.00
N LYS A 55 38.08 23.32 10.46
CA LYS A 55 38.40 23.37 11.87
C LYS A 55 37.14 23.92 12.52
N ASN A 56 36.56 23.12 13.41
CA ASN A 56 35.52 23.54 14.32
C ASN A 56 35.87 24.96 14.81
N ALA A 57 34.93 25.89 14.67
CA ALA A 57 34.98 27.16 15.38
C ALA A 57 34.74 26.86 16.87
N ALA A 58 35.73 26.24 17.51
CA ALA A 58 35.84 26.24 18.94
C ALA A 58 36.05 27.71 19.33
N VAL A 59 35.18 28.18 20.21
CA VAL A 59 35.27 29.45 20.92
C VAL A 59 36.71 29.63 21.39
N GLN A 60 37.45 30.50 20.69
CA GLN A 60 38.83 30.83 21.02
C GLN A 60 38.82 31.88 22.13
N THR A 61 38.47 31.46 23.35
CA THR A 61 38.87 32.17 24.57
C THR A 61 40.31 31.76 24.91
N ASP A 62 41.24 32.10 24.03
CA ASP A 62 42.68 32.07 24.34
C ASP A 62 43.23 33.47 24.13
N LEU A 63 43.67 34.07 25.23
CA LEU A 63 44.43 35.32 25.28
C LEU A 63 45.76 35.10 24.55
N LYS A 64 45.77 35.28 23.22
CA LYS A 64 47.03 35.38 22.47
C LYS A 64 47.67 36.74 22.74
N PRO A 65 48.94 36.80 23.22
CA PRO A 65 49.67 38.05 23.28
C PRO A 65 49.92 38.53 21.85
N TRP A 66 49.47 39.74 21.54
CA TRP A 66 49.84 40.42 20.29
C TRP A 66 51.37 40.60 20.26
N PRO A 67 52.03 40.42 19.09
CA PRO A 67 53.44 40.76 18.97
C PRO A 67 53.59 42.27 19.20
N LEU A 68 54.41 42.61 20.19
CA LEU A 68 54.76 43.96 20.58
C LEU A 68 55.20 44.75 19.34
N HIS A 69 54.42 45.76 18.97
CA HIS A 69 54.80 46.71 17.95
C HIS A 69 56.06 47.44 18.47
N ARG A 70 57.18 47.24 17.78
CA ARG A 70 58.46 47.89 18.08
C ARG A 70 58.23 49.41 18.00
N GLN A 71 58.30 50.09 19.14
CA GLN A 71 58.20 51.54 19.22
C GLN A 71 59.28 52.17 18.35
N THR A 72 58.89 52.69 17.19
CA THR A 72 59.64 53.76 16.52
C THR A 72 59.35 55.05 17.27
N ARG A 73 60.42 55.80 17.58
CA ARG A 73 60.42 57.11 18.24
C ARG A 73 59.26 58.01 17.79
N PRO A 74 58.66 58.80 18.70
CA PRO A 74 57.71 59.82 18.31
C PRO A 74 58.48 60.98 17.65
N THR A 75 58.44 61.05 16.33
CA THR A 75 58.68 62.31 15.63
C THR A 75 57.44 63.18 15.82
N LYS A 76 57.63 64.45 16.18
CA LYS A 76 56.58 65.45 16.44
C LYS A 76 55.49 65.39 15.35
N PRO A 77 54.19 65.53 15.69
CA PRO A 77 53.14 65.59 14.69
C PRO A 77 53.26 66.92 13.94
N GLU A 78 53.85 66.86 12.76
CA GLU A 78 53.68 67.90 11.76
C GLU A 78 52.22 67.85 11.32
N ALA A 79 51.52 68.99 11.36
CA ALA A 79 50.12 69.08 10.98
C ALA A 79 49.99 68.76 9.48
N GLN A 80 49.82 67.47 9.15
CA GLN A 80 49.45 67.06 7.80
C GLN A 80 48.08 67.66 7.50
N MET A 81 48.06 68.62 6.57
CA MET A 81 46.83 69.14 6.02
C MET A 81 46.09 67.96 5.38
N VAL A 82 44.93 67.61 5.93
CA VAL A 82 44.06 66.57 5.40
C VAL A 82 43.78 66.90 3.95
N THR A 83 44.26 66.07 3.03
CA THR A 83 44.03 66.31 1.60
C THR A 83 42.62 65.89 1.24
N GLU A 84 42.02 66.51 0.23
CA GLU A 84 40.69 66.15 -0.29
C GLU A 84 40.63 64.66 -0.71
N ALA A 85 41.78 64.10 -1.12
CA ALA A 85 41.95 62.67 -1.41
C ALA A 85 41.85 61.76 -0.17
N ASP A 86 42.14 62.26 1.03
CA ASP A 86 41.98 61.52 2.29
C ASP A 86 40.52 61.58 2.77
N ILE A 87 39.85 62.71 2.56
CA ILE A 87 38.40 62.88 2.84
C ILE A 87 37.58 61.94 1.94
N THR A 88 37.91 61.86 0.65
CA THR A 88 37.22 60.94 -0.28
C THR A 88 37.47 59.47 0.05
N ARG A 89 38.69 59.09 0.46
CA ARG A 89 39.01 57.73 0.92
C ARG A 89 38.26 57.36 2.20
N THR A 90 38.22 58.27 3.17
CA THR A 90 37.47 58.05 4.42
C THR A 90 35.97 57.96 4.18
N ASN A 91 35.39 58.83 3.34
CA ASN A 91 33.99 58.74 2.93
C ASN A 91 33.66 57.39 2.25
N LYS A 92 34.54 56.89 1.37
CA LYS A 92 34.36 55.58 0.74
C LYS A 92 34.36 54.44 1.75
N VAL A 93 35.24 54.49 2.76
CA VAL A 93 35.28 53.51 3.85
C VAL A 93 34.00 53.58 4.70
N LEU A 94 33.52 54.78 5.01
CA LEU A 94 32.26 54.99 5.72
C LEU A 94 31.05 54.45 4.93
N ASP A 95 31.02 54.65 3.61
CA ASP A 95 29.98 54.10 2.74
C ASP A 95 30.00 52.57 2.71
N MET A 96 31.18 51.96 2.59
CA MET A 96 31.31 50.50 2.66
C MET A 96 30.84 49.95 4.02
N HIS A 97 31.19 50.63 5.12
CA HIS A 97 30.74 50.25 6.46
C HIS A 97 29.22 50.38 6.61
N SER A 98 28.64 51.48 6.11
CA SER A 98 27.19 51.69 6.07
C SER A 98 26.47 50.59 5.29
N GLN A 99 27.01 50.19 4.13
CA GLN A 99 26.47 49.08 3.34
C GLN A 99 26.57 47.74 4.06
N LEU A 100 27.70 47.48 4.73
CA LEU A 100 27.91 46.26 5.49
C LEU A 100 26.93 46.17 6.68
N LEU A 101 26.75 47.25 7.43
CA LEU A 101 25.76 47.34 8.50
C LEU A 101 24.34 47.06 7.99
N LYS A 102 23.95 47.62 6.83
CA LYS A 102 22.64 47.34 6.22
C LYS A 102 22.47 45.86 5.83
N ARG A 103 23.54 45.19 5.39
CA ARG A 103 23.49 43.74 5.11
C ARG A 103 23.34 42.94 6.40
N TYR A 104 24.10 43.27 7.44
CA TYR A 104 23.96 42.62 8.74
C TYR A 104 22.58 42.83 9.36
N ASP A 105 22.00 44.03 9.29
CA ASP A 105 20.65 44.29 9.79
C ASP A 105 19.59 43.43 9.07
N LYS A 106 19.71 43.28 7.75
CA LYS A 106 18.84 42.38 6.98
C LYS A 106 19.02 40.91 7.38
N GLU A 107 20.26 40.47 7.55
CA GLU A 107 20.58 39.10 7.98
C GLU A 107 20.02 38.80 9.37
N VAL A 108 20.14 39.75 10.31
CA VAL A 108 19.59 39.62 11.66
C VAL A 108 18.07 39.52 11.63
N LYS A 109 17.39 40.34 10.83
CA LYS A 109 15.93 40.27 10.66
C LYS A 109 15.48 38.94 10.07
N LEU A 110 16.21 38.44 9.06
CA LEU A 110 15.92 37.15 8.46
C LEU A 110 16.13 36.01 9.46
N ASN A 111 17.25 36.03 10.20
CA ASN A 111 17.51 35.05 11.25
C ASN A 111 16.47 35.08 12.37
N MET A 112 15.97 36.27 12.74
CA MET A 112 14.86 36.38 13.68
C MET A 112 13.61 35.69 13.12
N SER A 113 13.26 35.93 11.84
CA SER A 113 12.12 35.27 11.20
C SER A 113 12.28 33.74 11.11
N TYR A 114 13.51 33.24 10.90
CA TYR A 114 13.79 31.81 10.96
C TYR A 114 13.64 31.26 12.38
N ALA A 115 14.10 31.97 13.40
CA ALA A 115 13.93 31.58 14.79
C ALA A 115 12.44 31.52 15.20
N ASP A 116 11.64 32.48 14.75
CA ASP A 116 10.18 32.48 14.96
C ASP A 116 9.52 31.28 14.28
N THR A 117 9.90 31.01 13.03
CA THR A 117 9.38 29.85 12.27
C THR A 117 9.76 28.53 12.93
N ILE A 118 11.00 28.39 13.40
CA ILE A 118 11.46 27.20 14.13
C ILE A 118 10.68 27.04 15.43
N SER A 119 10.44 28.13 16.17
CA SER A 119 9.67 28.11 17.41
C SER A 119 8.22 27.66 17.19
N GLU A 120 7.57 28.18 16.14
CA GLU A 120 6.21 27.76 15.74
C GLU A 120 6.16 26.28 15.35
N LEU A 121 7.13 25.81 14.55
CA LEU A 121 7.20 24.40 14.15
C LEU A 121 7.44 23.48 15.35
N ASN A 122 8.30 23.88 16.30
CA ASN A 122 8.55 23.12 17.52
C ASN A 122 7.29 23.01 18.39
N LEU A 123 6.50 24.09 18.48
CA LEU A 123 5.24 24.08 19.22
C LEU A 123 4.24 23.10 18.59
N ARG A 124 4.05 23.16 17.26
CA ARG A 124 3.20 22.21 16.54
C ARG A 124 3.69 20.77 16.65
N LEU A 125 4.99 20.56 16.60
CA LEU A 125 5.58 19.24 16.78
C LEU A 125 5.21 18.68 18.16
N GLY A 126 5.40 19.47 19.23
CA GLY A 126 5.01 19.08 20.59
C GLY A 126 3.51 18.75 20.71
N GLU A 127 2.62 19.56 20.13
CA GLU A 127 1.18 19.27 20.12
C GLU A 127 0.84 17.96 19.39
N THR A 128 1.50 17.70 18.25
CA THR A 128 1.27 16.45 17.50
C THR A 128 1.79 15.22 18.23
N GLU A 129 2.95 15.34 18.89
CA GLU A 129 3.50 14.29 19.73
C GLU A 129 2.60 13.99 20.94
N GLN A 130 2.04 15.03 21.57
CA GLN A 130 1.07 14.87 22.65
C GLN A 130 -0.18 14.13 22.18
N LYS A 131 -0.81 14.57 21.08
CA LYS A 131 -1.99 13.91 20.51
C LYS A 131 -1.72 12.45 20.16
N LEU A 132 -0.54 12.16 19.60
CA LEU A 132 -0.12 10.80 19.30
C LEU A 132 0.04 9.97 20.58
N GLY A 133 0.58 10.55 21.65
CA GLY A 133 0.70 9.91 22.96
C GLY A 133 -0.66 9.57 23.56
N GLU A 134 -1.60 10.52 23.57
CA GLU A 134 -2.97 10.32 24.05
C GLU A 134 -3.70 9.23 23.26
N GLU A 135 -3.56 9.21 21.93
CA GLU A 135 -4.22 8.22 21.08
C GLU A 135 -3.60 6.82 21.25
N LYS A 136 -2.28 6.73 21.48
CA LYS A 136 -1.61 5.48 21.85
C LYS A 136 -2.10 4.96 23.20
N GLU A 137 -2.25 5.82 24.20
CA GLU A 137 -2.76 5.41 25.52
C GLU A 137 -4.21 4.94 25.42
N LYS A 138 -5.07 5.65 24.69
CA LYS A 138 -6.44 5.19 24.40
C LYS A 138 -6.44 3.85 23.68
N SER A 139 -5.56 3.65 22.70
CA SER A 139 -5.45 2.38 21.99
C SER A 139 -5.07 1.24 22.93
N ILE A 140 -4.11 1.47 23.84
CA ILE A 140 -3.72 0.51 24.87
C ILE A 140 -4.88 0.25 25.84
N GLN A 141 -5.60 1.30 26.25
CA GLN A 141 -6.76 1.19 27.12
C GLN A 141 -7.87 0.36 26.47
N PHE A 142 -8.24 0.63 25.22
CA PHE A 142 -9.20 -0.18 24.48
C PHE A 142 -8.72 -1.61 24.29
N GLN A 143 -7.44 -1.85 24.05
CA GLN A 143 -6.90 -3.22 24.00
C GLN A 143 -7.02 -3.93 25.35
N ARG A 144 -6.74 -3.26 26.46
CA ARG A 144 -6.93 -3.80 27.81
C ARG A 144 -8.40 -4.10 28.09
N GLU A 145 -9.29 -3.17 27.77
CA GLU A 145 -10.75 -3.35 27.89
C GLU A 145 -11.23 -4.51 27.02
N LEU A 146 -10.70 -4.67 25.82
CA LEU A 146 -11.06 -5.76 24.90
C LEU A 146 -10.51 -7.12 25.39
N ILE A 147 -9.34 -7.15 26.02
CA ILE A 147 -8.79 -8.33 26.70
C ILE A 147 -9.63 -8.68 27.94
N VAL A 148 -10.03 -7.69 28.74
CA VAL A 148 -10.91 -7.88 29.89
C VAL A 148 -12.29 -8.35 29.43
N ALA A 149 -12.88 -7.75 28.40
CA ALA A 149 -14.15 -8.16 27.82
C ALA A 149 -14.07 -9.57 27.19
N ARG A 150 -12.94 -9.95 26.58
CA ARG A 150 -12.72 -11.32 26.09
C ARG A 150 -12.47 -12.32 27.22
N GLY A 151 -11.80 -11.91 28.30
CA GLY A 151 -11.55 -12.74 29.49
C GLY A 151 -12.79 -12.91 30.37
N GLN A 152 -13.65 -11.89 30.44
CA GLN A 152 -14.95 -11.90 31.12
C GLN A 152 -16.08 -12.46 30.22
N GLY A 153 -15.88 -12.48 28.90
CA GLY A 153 -16.74 -13.15 27.90
C GLY A 153 -16.77 -14.67 27.98
N SER A 154 -16.35 -15.25 29.12
CA SER A 154 -16.61 -16.64 29.45
C SER A 154 -17.65 -16.82 30.57
N LYS A 155 -18.01 -15.78 31.35
CA LYS A 155 -18.88 -15.97 32.55
C LYS A 155 -19.78 -14.79 32.95
N SER A 156 -20.27 -13.95 32.04
CA SER A 156 -21.34 -13.00 32.42
C SER A 156 -22.39 -12.84 31.34
N ALA A 157 -23.58 -13.35 31.64
CA ALA A 157 -24.85 -13.08 30.97
C ALA A 157 -24.78 -12.93 29.44
N GLU A 158 -24.48 -14.01 28.71
CA GLU A 158 -25.03 -14.11 27.36
C GLU A 158 -26.55 -14.13 27.52
N ASP A 159 -27.22 -13.14 26.92
CA ASP A 159 -28.66 -13.17 26.68
C ASP A 159 -29.01 -14.61 26.23
N PRO A 160 -29.89 -15.33 26.96
CA PRO A 160 -30.26 -16.71 26.63
C PRO A 160 -30.65 -16.85 25.15
N VAL A 161 -31.28 -15.81 24.61
CA VAL A 161 -31.68 -15.73 23.21
C VAL A 161 -30.46 -15.68 22.28
N LEU A 162 -29.46 -14.83 22.56
CA LEU A 162 -28.22 -14.78 21.77
C LEU A 162 -27.46 -16.09 21.80
N ARG A 163 -27.41 -16.75 22.96
CA ARG A 163 -26.75 -18.05 23.11
C ARG A 163 -27.40 -19.12 22.25
N ASP A 164 -28.73 -19.18 22.25
CA ASP A 164 -29.47 -20.17 21.49
C ASP A 164 -29.48 -19.85 19.98
N VAL A 165 -29.53 -18.57 19.59
CA VAL A 165 -29.34 -18.13 18.20
C VAL A 165 -27.95 -18.51 17.68
N VAL A 166 -26.90 -18.33 18.48
CA VAL A 166 -25.53 -18.71 18.08
C VAL A 166 -25.41 -20.24 17.93
N LYS A 167 -26.01 -21.02 18.82
CA LYS A 167 -26.04 -22.50 18.70
C LYS A 167 -26.79 -22.94 17.44
N GLU A 168 -27.98 -22.40 17.19
CA GLU A 168 -28.79 -22.73 16.00
C GLU A 168 -28.08 -22.30 14.73
N ARG A 169 -27.49 -21.10 14.69
CA ARG A 169 -26.65 -20.66 13.56
C ARG A 169 -25.46 -21.57 13.32
N ASN A 170 -24.82 -22.09 14.38
CA ASN A 170 -23.74 -23.07 14.27
C ASN A 170 -24.24 -24.41 13.73
N LYS A 171 -25.39 -24.89 14.20
CA LYS A 171 -26.03 -26.13 13.75
C LYS A 171 -26.44 -26.04 12.27
N LEU A 172 -27.17 -24.98 11.90
CA LEU A 172 -27.56 -24.68 10.52
C LEU A 172 -26.34 -24.57 9.59
N ALA A 173 -25.24 -23.97 10.06
CA ALA A 173 -24.02 -23.88 9.25
C ALA A 173 -23.41 -25.27 8.97
N LYS A 174 -23.44 -26.18 9.95
CA LYS A 174 -22.97 -27.57 9.77
C LYS A 174 -23.89 -28.35 8.84
N GLU A 175 -25.20 -28.25 9.03
CA GLU A 175 -26.20 -28.89 8.18
C GLU A 175 -26.11 -28.37 6.74
N ASN A 176 -26.01 -27.07 6.53
CA ASN A 176 -25.84 -26.46 5.21
C ASN A 176 -24.54 -26.93 4.53
N HIS A 177 -23.45 -27.10 5.30
CA HIS A 177 -22.22 -27.66 4.77
C HIS A 177 -22.39 -29.12 4.35
N LYS A 178 -23.04 -29.94 5.19
CA LYS A 178 -23.35 -31.34 4.91
C LYS A 178 -24.25 -31.50 3.68
N LEU A 179 -25.33 -30.72 3.59
CA LEU A 179 -26.23 -30.70 2.44
C LEU A 179 -25.50 -30.28 1.17
N LYS A 180 -24.59 -29.31 1.24
CA LYS A 180 -23.75 -28.92 0.11
C LYS A 180 -22.77 -30.03 -0.31
N SER A 181 -22.24 -30.81 0.62
CA SER A 181 -21.40 -31.96 0.27
C SER A 181 -22.22 -33.10 -0.33
N GLU A 182 -23.41 -33.37 0.19
CA GLU A 182 -24.32 -34.39 -0.37
C GLU A 182 -24.80 -34.00 -1.77
N LEU A 183 -25.14 -32.72 -1.98
CA LEU A 183 -25.55 -32.21 -3.29
C LEU A 183 -24.42 -32.31 -4.33
N LYS A 184 -23.16 -32.13 -3.92
CA LYS A 184 -22.00 -32.37 -4.80
C LYS A 184 -21.80 -33.86 -5.14
N GLY A 185 -22.35 -34.75 -4.32
CA GLY A 185 -22.33 -36.19 -4.55
C GLY A 185 -23.45 -36.66 -5.48
N LEU A 186 -24.41 -35.80 -5.83
CA LEU A 186 -25.34 -36.09 -6.92
C LEU A 186 -24.56 -36.09 -8.23
N ASP A 187 -24.68 -37.19 -8.97
CA ASP A 187 -23.99 -37.36 -10.24
C ASP A 187 -24.50 -36.34 -11.25
N HIS A 188 -23.60 -35.45 -11.65
CA HIS A 188 -23.90 -34.39 -12.61
C HIS A 188 -24.23 -34.97 -13.99
N ASN A 189 -23.72 -36.16 -14.30
CA ASN A 189 -23.86 -36.81 -15.59
C ASN A 189 -25.08 -37.76 -15.64
N PHE A 190 -25.82 -37.91 -14.54
CA PHE A 190 -26.99 -38.81 -14.49
C PHE A 190 -28.00 -38.51 -15.60
N PHE A 191 -28.22 -37.22 -15.88
CA PHE A 191 -29.17 -36.81 -16.93
C PHE A 191 -28.62 -37.06 -18.34
N ASP A 192 -27.31 -36.93 -18.54
CA ASP A 192 -26.66 -37.24 -19.82
C ASP A 192 -26.74 -38.75 -20.11
N GLU A 193 -26.50 -39.59 -19.10
CA GLU A 193 -26.65 -41.05 -19.23
C GLU A 193 -28.10 -41.46 -19.55
N ILE A 194 -29.09 -40.81 -18.93
CA ILE A 194 -30.50 -41.04 -19.22
C ILE A 194 -30.84 -40.60 -20.66
N GLU A 195 -30.26 -39.51 -21.14
CA GLU A 195 -30.47 -39.04 -22.51
C GLU A 195 -29.82 -39.99 -23.53
N ASP A 196 -28.61 -40.47 -23.26
CA ASP A 196 -27.92 -41.47 -24.08
C ASP A 196 -28.72 -42.78 -24.14
N LEU A 197 -29.25 -43.24 -23.00
CA LEU A 197 -30.06 -44.46 -22.94
C LEU A 197 -31.35 -44.31 -23.74
N LYS A 198 -32.02 -43.15 -23.62
CA LYS A 198 -33.21 -42.82 -24.41
C LYS A 198 -32.89 -42.80 -25.91
N PHE A 199 -31.76 -42.22 -26.29
CA PHE A 199 -31.33 -42.18 -27.68
C PHE A 199 -31.05 -43.58 -28.23
N ALA A 200 -30.31 -44.41 -27.49
CA ALA A 200 -30.02 -45.79 -27.86
C ALA A 200 -31.31 -46.62 -28.04
N LEU A 201 -32.27 -46.48 -27.11
CA LEU A 201 -33.56 -47.15 -27.22
C LEU A 201 -34.34 -46.70 -28.46
N LEU A 202 -34.34 -45.40 -28.76
CA LEU A 202 -34.99 -44.87 -29.96
C LEU A 202 -34.36 -45.42 -31.24
N GLN A 203 -33.02 -45.47 -31.30
CA GLN A 203 -32.32 -46.06 -32.45
C GLN A 203 -32.62 -47.56 -32.59
N SER A 204 -32.63 -48.30 -31.48
CA SER A 204 -32.96 -49.73 -31.48
C SER A 204 -34.39 -49.99 -31.95
N SER A 205 -35.36 -49.19 -31.48
CA SER A 205 -36.75 -49.32 -31.92
C SER A 205 -36.89 -49.03 -33.42
N LYS A 206 -36.23 -47.98 -33.91
CA LYS A 206 -36.22 -47.65 -35.33
C LYS A 206 -35.62 -48.78 -36.18
N LEU A 207 -34.51 -49.34 -35.72
CA LEU A 207 -33.85 -50.45 -36.41
C LEU A 207 -34.71 -51.72 -36.39
N ASN A 208 -35.31 -52.06 -35.25
CA ASN A 208 -36.23 -53.19 -35.14
C ASN A 208 -37.42 -53.04 -36.09
N ASN A 209 -38.02 -51.85 -36.19
CA ASN A 209 -39.09 -51.59 -37.14
C ASN A 209 -38.66 -51.84 -38.59
N GLU A 210 -37.44 -51.47 -38.98
CA GLU A 210 -36.91 -51.75 -40.31
C GLU A 210 -36.60 -53.24 -40.53
N TYR A 211 -36.12 -53.94 -39.50
CA TYR A 211 -35.96 -55.40 -39.53
C TYR A 211 -37.29 -56.10 -39.73
N GLU A 212 -38.33 -55.74 -38.97
CA GLU A 212 -39.67 -56.32 -39.09
C GLU A 212 -40.25 -56.12 -40.49
N LYS A 213 -40.19 -54.90 -41.03
CA LYS A 213 -40.62 -54.61 -42.41
C LYS A 213 -39.87 -55.45 -43.44
N THR A 214 -38.58 -55.67 -43.23
CA THR A 214 -37.75 -56.43 -44.17
C THR A 214 -38.05 -57.92 -44.08
N LEU A 215 -38.20 -58.45 -42.86
CA LEU A 215 -38.60 -59.83 -42.62
C LEU A 215 -40.00 -60.11 -43.19
N GLN A 216 -40.96 -59.21 -43.00
CA GLN A 216 -42.30 -59.33 -43.55
C GLN A 216 -42.31 -59.35 -45.09
N ARG A 217 -41.47 -58.53 -45.73
CA ARG A 217 -41.26 -58.55 -47.18
C ARG A 217 -40.67 -59.88 -47.65
N MET A 218 -39.63 -60.39 -46.98
CA MET A 218 -39.03 -61.67 -47.34
C MET A 218 -40.02 -62.83 -47.16
N CYS A 219 -40.74 -62.90 -46.04
CA CYS A 219 -41.78 -63.90 -45.81
C CYS A 219 -42.85 -63.88 -46.91
N SER A 220 -43.31 -62.68 -47.29
CA SER A 220 -44.26 -62.51 -48.41
C SER A 220 -43.69 -63.00 -49.74
N GLN A 221 -42.41 -62.70 -50.03
CA GLN A 221 -41.74 -63.08 -51.27
C GLN A 221 -41.56 -64.59 -51.41
N PHE A 222 -41.23 -65.27 -50.31
CA PHE A 222 -41.01 -66.72 -50.29
C PHE A 222 -42.27 -67.55 -49.94
N GLY A 223 -43.42 -66.90 -49.71
CA GLY A 223 -44.69 -67.57 -49.40
C GLY A 223 -44.74 -68.23 -48.02
N VAL A 224 -43.89 -67.80 -47.08
CA VAL A 224 -43.79 -68.36 -45.72
C VAL A 224 -44.55 -67.46 -44.74
N PRO A 225 -45.31 -68.00 -43.78
CA PRO A 225 -46.04 -67.17 -42.82
C PRO A 225 -45.09 -66.34 -41.94
N TYR A 226 -45.43 -65.06 -41.73
CA TYR A 226 -44.67 -64.16 -40.88
C TYR A 226 -44.74 -64.57 -39.40
N PRO A 227 -43.61 -64.78 -38.71
CA PRO A 227 -43.60 -65.14 -37.30
C PRO A 227 -44.03 -63.94 -36.44
N ASN A 228 -45.17 -64.07 -35.75
CA ASN A 228 -45.64 -63.05 -34.81
C ASN A 228 -45.34 -63.50 -33.36
N PRO A 229 -44.25 -63.01 -32.74
CA PRO A 229 -43.80 -63.47 -31.43
C PRO A 229 -44.81 -63.18 -30.29
N GLU A 230 -45.63 -62.14 -30.39
CA GLU A 230 -46.64 -61.82 -29.35
C GLU A 230 -47.78 -62.84 -29.27
N LYS A 231 -48.09 -63.51 -30.39
CA LYS A 231 -49.09 -64.60 -30.45
C LYS A 231 -48.53 -65.94 -29.97
N ILE A 232 -47.20 -66.05 -29.82
CA ILE A 232 -46.52 -67.27 -29.38
C ILE A 232 -46.41 -67.29 -27.85
N LEU A 233 -46.27 -66.12 -27.21
CA LEU A 233 -46.14 -66.00 -25.75
C LEU A 233 -47.48 -66.08 -24.99
N THR A 234 -48.62 -65.88 -25.66
CA THR A 234 -49.98 -65.93 -25.07
C THR A 234 -50.63 -67.32 -25.07
N LYS A 235 -49.92 -68.37 -25.51
CA LYS A 235 -50.40 -69.76 -25.56
C LYS A 235 -49.77 -70.69 -24.50
N ARG A 236 -49.40 -70.17 -23.33
CA ARG A 236 -49.06 -70.98 -22.15
C ARG A 236 -50.04 -70.75 -21.03
#